data_AF-A0A1E5T6T6-F1
#
_entry.id   AF-A0A1E5T6T6-F1
#
_cell.length_a   1.000
_cell.length_b   1.000
_cell.length_c   1.000
_cell.angle_alpha   90.00
_cell.angle_beta   90.00
_cell.angle_gamma   90.00
#
_symmetry.space_group_name_H-M   'P 1'
#
loop_
_entity.id
_entity.type
_entity.pdbx_description
1 polymer ?
#
loop_
_entity_poly.entity_id
_entity_poly.type
_entity_poly.pdbx_seq_one_letter_code
_entity_poly.pdbx_strand_id
1 'polypeptide(L)'
;MAEIRYFIMTQTDDFKHYKAIDFEKIDVDFLMAKGDIQKSLTVLQDTTRIKLGFYSRIENASDQLITELSGKVNGLTVDEVDEFQFQNARLNKALADHFDELPKAILSANQKQEIALTELNTSLSAYGLSIYNINLTDGENVFYYHRFQIKNQSYEGIFELNKKTLEVSSFKEI
;
A
#
# COMPACT_ATOMS: atom_id res chain seq x y z
N MET A 1 -8.80 -21.20 5.96
CA MET A 1 -7.69 -21.69 6.83
C MET A 1 -7.34 -23.15 6.51
N ALA A 2 -8.32 -23.99 6.18
CA ALA A 2 -8.09 -25.37 5.79
C ALA A 2 -7.26 -25.48 4.49
N GLU A 3 -7.37 -24.49 3.61
CA GLU A 3 -6.83 -24.40 2.26
C GLU A 3 -5.34 -24.06 2.29
N ILE A 4 -4.94 -23.06 3.09
CA ILE A 4 -3.53 -22.73 3.34
C ILE A 4 -2.83 -23.90 4.06
N ARG A 5 -3.49 -24.47 5.07
CA ARG A 5 -2.96 -25.66 5.76
C ARG A 5 -2.80 -26.83 4.80
N TYR A 6 -3.81 -27.10 3.96
CA TYR A 6 -3.76 -28.16 2.95
C TYR A 6 -2.63 -27.92 1.96
N PHE A 7 -2.50 -26.71 1.42
CA PHE A 7 -1.40 -26.30 0.55
C PHE A 7 -0.03 -26.60 1.20
N ILE A 8 0.20 -26.16 2.44
CA ILE A 8 1.46 -26.37 3.17
C ILE A 8 1.72 -27.88 3.36
N MET A 9 0.71 -28.64 3.77
CA MET A 9 0.85 -30.09 3.99
C MET A 9 1.17 -30.84 2.70
N THR A 10 0.54 -30.46 1.58
CA THR A 10 0.83 -31.04 0.26
C THR A 10 2.24 -30.70 -0.20
N GLN A 11 2.71 -29.45 0.00
CA GLN A 11 4.06 -29.03 -0.40
C GLN A 11 5.17 -29.69 0.44
N THR A 12 4.89 -29.96 1.71
CA THR A 12 5.90 -30.52 2.65
C THR A 12 5.83 -32.04 2.80
N ASP A 13 4.84 -32.67 2.17
CA ASP A 13 4.49 -34.09 2.33
C ASP A 13 4.42 -34.53 3.81
N ASP A 14 4.03 -33.60 4.69
CA ASP A 14 3.97 -33.81 6.14
C ASP A 14 2.64 -33.31 6.73
N PHE A 15 1.68 -34.23 6.75
CA PHE A 15 0.35 -34.01 7.29
C PHE A 15 0.29 -34.10 8.82
N LYS A 16 1.36 -34.53 9.50
CA LYS A 16 1.35 -34.86 10.93
C LYS A 16 2.03 -33.84 11.82
N HIS A 17 3.03 -33.11 11.30
CA HIS A 17 3.85 -32.20 12.12
C HIS A 17 3.60 -30.71 11.87
N TYR A 18 2.56 -30.38 11.10
CA TYR A 18 2.13 -28.99 10.93
C TYR A 18 1.48 -28.44 12.20
N LYS A 19 1.92 -27.25 12.62
CA LYS A 19 1.31 -26.48 13.70
C LYS A 19 1.19 -25.01 13.30
N ALA A 20 -0.03 -24.47 13.26
CA ALA A 20 -0.26 -23.05 13.13
C ALA A 20 0.21 -22.31 14.39
N ILE A 21 0.94 -21.21 14.23
CA ILE A 21 1.33 -20.31 15.32
C ILE A 21 0.47 -19.05 15.28
N ASP A 22 0.43 -18.38 14.13
CA ASP A 22 -0.27 -17.11 13.97
C ASP A 22 -0.88 -17.03 12.57
N PHE A 23 -2.02 -16.35 12.46
CA PHE A 23 -2.76 -16.23 11.22
C PHE A 23 -3.55 -14.94 11.22
N GLU A 24 -3.16 -14.03 10.34
CA GLU A 24 -3.74 -12.69 10.28
C GLU A 24 -4.05 -12.33 8.83
N LYS A 25 -5.21 -11.72 8.61
CA LYS A 25 -5.57 -11.18 7.29
C LYS A 25 -4.76 -9.90 7.08
N ILE A 26 -4.18 -9.77 5.90
CA ILE A 26 -3.57 -8.51 5.46
C ILE A 26 -4.68 -7.68 4.83
N ASP A 27 -5.31 -6.84 5.65
CA ASP A 27 -6.27 -5.83 5.22
C ASP A 27 -5.75 -4.42 5.51
N VAL A 28 -6.60 -3.41 5.25
CA VAL A 28 -6.24 -2.01 5.47
C VAL A 28 -5.84 -1.79 6.92
N ASP A 29 -6.59 -2.30 7.90
CA ASP A 29 -6.27 -2.11 9.32
C ASP A 29 -4.92 -2.72 9.70
N PHE A 30 -4.61 -3.94 9.21
CA PHE A 30 -3.32 -4.58 9.40
C PHE A 30 -2.15 -3.72 8.90
N LEU A 31 -2.26 -3.19 7.68
CA LEU A 31 -1.21 -2.38 7.06
C LEU A 31 -1.12 -0.99 7.71
N MET A 32 -2.27 -0.41 8.06
CA MET A 32 -2.33 0.87 8.76
C MET A 32 -1.80 0.76 10.20
N ALA A 33 -1.69 -0.43 10.79
CA ALA A 33 -0.99 -0.63 12.06
C ALA A 33 0.54 -0.62 11.94
N LYS A 34 1.12 -0.63 10.72
CA LYS A 34 2.56 -0.63 10.50
C LYS A 34 3.11 0.81 10.47
N GLY A 35 4.00 1.12 11.40
CA GLY A 35 4.55 2.47 11.57
C GLY A 35 5.24 3.03 10.32
N ASP A 36 5.98 2.20 9.59
CA ASP A 36 6.69 2.62 8.38
C ASP A 36 5.71 2.99 7.26
N ILE A 37 4.62 2.22 7.08
CA ILE A 37 3.54 2.53 6.12
C ILE A 37 2.88 3.86 6.50
N GLN A 38 2.45 4.03 7.77
CA GLN A 38 1.83 5.27 8.24
C GLN A 38 2.73 6.49 8.03
N LYS A 39 4.04 6.34 8.32
CA LYS A 39 5.02 7.40 8.14
C LYS A 39 5.11 7.83 6.68
N SER A 40 5.22 6.88 5.75
CA SER A 40 5.26 7.21 4.32
C SER A 40 3.96 7.88 3.86
N LEU A 41 2.79 7.37 4.25
CA LEU A 41 1.50 7.98 3.93
C LEU A 41 1.40 9.42 4.44
N THR A 42 1.87 9.68 5.67
CA THR A 42 1.91 11.03 6.26
C THR A 42 2.76 11.98 5.41
N VAL A 43 3.94 11.53 4.95
CA VAL A 43 4.80 12.35 4.07
C VAL A 43 4.11 12.64 2.73
N LEU A 44 3.40 11.67 2.15
CA LEU A 44 2.60 11.91 0.94
C LEU A 44 1.53 12.98 1.18
N GLN A 45 0.82 12.91 2.31
CA GLN A 45 -0.19 13.91 2.67
C GLN A 45 0.43 15.30 2.84
N ASP A 46 1.54 15.42 3.58
CA ASP A 46 2.20 16.71 3.83
C ASP A 46 2.75 17.35 2.56
N THR A 47 3.39 16.55 1.70
CA THR A 47 3.92 17.05 0.42
C THR A 47 2.80 17.50 -0.51
N THR A 48 1.66 16.80 -0.54
CA THR A 48 0.48 17.23 -1.29
C THR A 48 -0.18 18.47 -0.68
N ARG A 49 -0.25 18.61 0.65
CA ARG A 49 -0.74 19.84 1.31
C ARG A 49 0.09 21.07 0.90
N ILE A 50 1.42 20.94 0.89
CA ILE A 50 2.31 22.01 0.43
C ILE A 50 1.94 22.42 -1.00
N LYS A 51 1.83 21.45 -1.91
CA LYS A 51 1.52 21.69 -3.33
C LYS A 51 0.14 22.29 -3.54
N LEU A 52 -0.88 21.82 -2.81
CA LEU A 52 -2.22 22.41 -2.81
C LEU A 52 -2.22 23.86 -2.32
N GLY A 53 -1.37 24.18 -1.33
CA GLY A 53 -1.20 25.56 -0.84
C GLY A 53 -0.67 26.53 -1.90
N PHE A 54 0.12 26.04 -2.87
CA PHE A 54 0.51 26.82 -4.06
C PHE A 54 -0.59 26.81 -5.13
N TYR A 55 -1.13 25.63 -5.44
CA TYR A 55 -2.12 25.47 -6.51
C TYR A 55 -3.39 26.28 -6.28
N SER A 56 -3.87 26.35 -5.04
CA SER A 56 -5.04 27.14 -4.65
C SER A 56 -4.91 28.65 -4.86
N ARG A 57 -3.69 29.16 -5.13
CA ARG A 57 -3.42 30.58 -5.40
C ARG A 57 -3.32 30.89 -6.90
N ILE A 58 -3.36 29.88 -7.75
CA ILE A 58 -3.29 30.02 -9.19
C ILE A 58 -4.66 30.49 -9.71
N GLU A 59 -4.65 31.44 -10.63
CA GLU A 59 -5.86 31.89 -11.32
C GLU A 59 -6.46 30.73 -12.14
N ASN A 60 -7.76 30.46 -11.97
CA ASN A 60 -8.47 29.32 -12.58
C ASN A 60 -8.00 27.92 -12.12
N ALA A 61 -7.50 27.80 -10.88
CA ALA A 61 -7.28 26.49 -10.28
C ALA A 61 -8.57 25.64 -10.26
N SER A 62 -8.44 24.33 -10.47
CA SER A 62 -9.57 23.41 -10.48
C SER A 62 -10.07 23.14 -9.06
N ASP A 63 -11.25 23.67 -8.73
CA ASP A 63 -11.93 23.42 -7.45
C ASP A 63 -12.17 21.92 -7.21
N GLN A 64 -12.44 21.16 -8.27
CA GLN A 64 -12.59 19.72 -8.21
C GLN A 64 -11.30 19.04 -7.74
N LEU A 65 -10.16 19.33 -8.39
CA LEU A 65 -8.87 18.74 -8.01
C LEU A 65 -8.47 19.12 -6.58
N ILE A 66 -8.72 20.37 -6.19
CA ILE A 66 -8.49 20.85 -4.82
C ILE A 66 -9.34 20.04 -3.85
N THR A 67 -10.63 19.86 -4.12
CA THR A 67 -11.57 19.14 -3.24
C THR A 67 -11.19 17.67 -3.11
N GLU A 68 -10.92 17.00 -4.23
CA GLU A 68 -10.53 15.58 -4.29
C GLU A 68 -9.28 15.33 -3.44
N LEU A 69 -8.21 16.10 -3.67
CA LEU A 69 -6.97 15.92 -2.93
C LEU A 69 -7.06 16.42 -1.47
N SER A 70 -7.83 17.48 -1.19
CA SER A 70 -8.03 18.00 0.17
C SER A 70 -8.76 16.99 1.07
N GLY A 71 -9.69 16.21 0.51
CA GLY A 71 -10.33 15.11 1.23
C GLY A 71 -9.33 14.01 1.62
N LYS A 72 -8.43 13.65 0.69
CA LYS A 72 -7.47 12.55 0.88
C LYS A 72 -6.28 12.92 1.77
N VAL A 73 -5.87 14.19 1.81
CA VAL A 73 -4.76 14.60 2.70
C VAL A 73 -5.04 14.38 4.18
N ASN A 74 -6.30 14.23 4.63
CA ASN A 74 -6.64 14.05 6.05
C ASN A 74 -7.06 12.63 6.44
N GLY A 75 -6.72 11.61 5.65
CA GLY A 75 -7.03 10.23 5.99
C GLY A 75 -6.66 9.24 4.89
N LEU A 76 -5.53 9.46 4.21
CA LEU A 76 -5.07 8.62 3.13
C LEU A 76 -4.79 7.22 3.67
N THR A 77 -5.50 6.24 3.15
CA THR A 77 -5.25 4.84 3.45
C THR A 77 -4.43 4.19 2.35
N VAL A 78 -3.85 3.04 2.65
CA VAL A 78 -3.03 2.27 1.71
C VAL A 78 -3.80 1.87 0.44
N ASP A 79 -5.10 1.60 0.55
CA ASP A 79 -5.95 1.15 -0.57
C ASP A 79 -6.26 2.28 -1.56
N GLU A 80 -5.97 3.53 -1.20
CA GLU A 80 -6.27 4.72 -2.01
C GLU A 80 -5.00 5.33 -2.64
N VAL A 81 -3.84 4.70 -2.45
CA VAL A 81 -2.52 5.24 -2.83
C VAL A 81 -2.35 5.37 -4.34
N ASP A 82 -2.95 4.46 -5.12
CA ASP A 82 -2.91 4.47 -6.58
C ASP A 82 -3.69 5.67 -7.15
N GLU A 83 -4.94 5.85 -6.71
CA GLU A 83 -5.79 6.96 -7.11
C GLU A 83 -5.22 8.29 -6.61
N PHE A 84 -4.71 8.32 -5.36
CA PHE A 84 -4.01 9.47 -4.82
C PHE A 84 -2.83 9.89 -5.69
N GLN A 85 -1.99 8.93 -6.13
CA GLN A 85 -0.87 9.22 -7.02
C GLN A 85 -1.33 9.80 -8.36
N PHE A 86 -2.40 9.26 -8.94
CA PHE A 86 -2.96 9.79 -10.19
C PHE A 86 -3.39 11.26 -10.05
N GLN A 87 -4.17 11.58 -9.01
CA GLN A 87 -4.61 12.96 -8.77
C GLN A 87 -3.42 13.89 -8.45
N ASN A 88 -2.46 13.38 -7.70
CA ASN A 88 -1.27 14.13 -7.34
C ASN A 88 -0.34 14.38 -8.56
N ALA A 89 -0.32 13.48 -9.55
CA ALA A 89 0.36 13.70 -10.83
C ALA A 89 -0.32 14.82 -11.65
N ARG A 90 -1.67 14.89 -11.64
CA ARG A 90 -2.42 16.01 -12.24
C ARG A 90 -2.07 17.34 -11.57
N LEU A 91 -1.97 17.35 -10.25
CA LEU A 91 -1.53 18.53 -9.48
C LEU A 91 -0.10 18.94 -9.86
N ASN A 92 0.83 17.99 -9.94
CA ASN A 92 2.22 18.26 -10.35
C ASN A 92 2.28 18.87 -11.75
N LYS A 93 1.50 18.33 -12.69
CA LYS A 93 1.42 18.87 -14.05
C LYS A 93 0.89 20.29 -14.05
N ALA A 94 -0.22 20.55 -13.35
CA ALA A 94 -0.83 21.88 -13.32
C ALA A 94 0.09 22.94 -12.68
N LEU A 95 0.89 22.56 -11.68
CA LEU A 95 1.92 23.43 -11.10
C LEU A 95 3.07 23.70 -12.08
N ALA A 96 3.53 22.67 -12.80
CA ALA A 96 4.58 22.80 -13.80
C ALA A 96 4.14 23.65 -15.00
N ASP A 97 2.87 23.57 -15.39
CA ASP A 97 2.31 24.36 -16.49
C ASP A 97 2.15 25.85 -16.11
N HIS A 98 2.07 26.18 -14.82
CA HIS A 98 1.90 27.56 -14.33
C HIS A 98 3.22 28.27 -14.01
N PHE A 99 4.19 27.56 -13.44
CA PHE A 99 5.47 28.15 -13.02
C PHE A 99 6.58 27.84 -14.03
N ASP A 100 7.21 28.89 -14.58
CA ASP A 100 8.42 28.74 -15.40
C ASP A 100 9.56 28.04 -14.63
N GLU A 101 9.69 28.38 -13.34
CA GLU A 101 10.55 27.68 -12.38
C GLU A 101 9.76 27.32 -11.13
N LEU A 102 9.75 26.03 -10.77
CA LEU A 102 9.02 25.57 -9.59
C LEU A 102 9.62 26.16 -8.30
N PRO A 103 8.77 26.71 -7.39
CA PRO A 103 9.21 27.13 -6.06
C PRO A 103 10.01 26.05 -5.33
N LYS A 104 11.07 26.45 -4.61
CA LYS A 104 11.93 25.52 -3.83
C LYS A 104 11.14 24.59 -2.90
N ALA A 105 10.03 25.08 -2.33
CA ALA A 105 9.16 24.28 -1.48
C ALA A 105 8.48 23.13 -2.25
N ILE A 106 8.06 23.36 -3.50
CA ILE A 106 7.49 22.33 -4.38
C ILE A 106 8.57 21.32 -4.79
N LEU A 107 9.77 21.79 -5.14
CA LEU A 107 10.90 20.91 -5.47
C LEU A 107 11.26 20.00 -4.29
N SER A 108 11.37 20.55 -3.07
CA SER A 108 11.63 19.77 -1.87
C SER A 108 10.49 18.80 -1.55
N ALA A 109 9.23 19.20 -1.77
CA ALA A 109 8.08 18.33 -1.59
C ALA A 109 8.12 17.15 -2.57
N ASN A 110 8.44 17.38 -3.84
CA ASN A 110 8.57 16.32 -4.84
C ASN A 110 9.65 15.30 -4.44
N GLN A 111 10.83 15.76 -4.00
CA GLN A 111 11.90 14.87 -3.55
C GLN A 111 11.47 13.99 -2.35
N LYS A 112 10.84 14.59 -1.34
CA LYS A 112 10.33 13.85 -0.17
C LYS A 112 9.25 12.85 -0.54
N GLN A 113 8.40 13.20 -1.50
CA GLN A 113 7.34 12.34 -1.98
C GLN A 113 7.91 11.09 -2.69
N GLU A 114 8.88 11.26 -3.59
CA GLU A 114 9.52 10.11 -4.28
C GLU A 114 10.17 9.14 -3.29
N ILE A 115 10.85 9.67 -2.27
CA ILE A 115 11.41 8.86 -1.18
C ILE A 115 10.30 8.10 -0.45
N ALA A 116 9.22 8.79 -0.06
CA ALA A 116 8.11 8.17 0.65
C ALA A 116 7.39 7.10 -0.18
N LEU A 117 7.20 7.30 -1.49
CA LEU A 117 6.63 6.30 -2.40
C LEU A 117 7.53 5.06 -2.50
N THR A 118 8.85 5.27 -2.56
CA THR A 118 9.83 4.17 -2.59
C THR A 118 9.79 3.38 -1.29
N GLU A 119 9.85 4.06 -0.14
CA GLU A 119 9.78 3.43 1.19
C GLU A 119 8.46 2.67 1.38
N LEU A 120 7.34 3.27 0.95
CA LEU A 120 6.02 2.64 1.01
C LEU A 120 5.98 1.37 0.16
N ASN A 121 6.44 1.43 -1.09
CA ASN A 121 6.47 0.27 -1.98
C ASN A 121 7.39 -0.84 -1.45
N THR A 122 8.55 -0.49 -0.88
CA THR A 122 9.43 -1.46 -0.21
C THR A 122 8.71 -2.13 0.95
N SER A 123 8.05 -1.36 1.82
CA SER A 123 7.30 -1.88 2.96
C SER A 123 6.17 -2.82 2.54
N LEU A 124 5.43 -2.47 1.49
CA LEU A 124 4.35 -3.28 0.95
C LEU A 124 4.85 -4.56 0.26
N SER A 125 6.03 -4.51 -0.35
CA SER A 125 6.61 -5.68 -1.03
C SER A 125 6.93 -6.84 -0.09
N ALA A 126 7.15 -6.56 1.20
CA ALA A 126 7.27 -7.58 2.24
C ALA A 126 5.99 -8.44 2.32
N TYR A 127 4.83 -7.83 2.02
CA TYR A 127 3.52 -8.46 2.02
C TYR A 127 3.05 -8.92 0.63
N GLY A 128 3.94 -8.91 -0.37
CA GLY A 128 3.57 -9.25 -1.76
C GLY A 128 2.71 -8.19 -2.45
N LEU A 129 2.63 -6.97 -1.89
CA LEU A 129 1.83 -5.87 -2.41
C LEU A 129 2.73 -4.81 -3.08
N SER A 130 2.13 -3.94 -3.89
CA SER A 130 2.82 -2.81 -4.52
C SER A 130 1.88 -1.61 -4.65
N ILE A 131 2.42 -0.40 -4.49
CA ILE A 131 1.69 0.88 -4.63
C ILE A 131 0.98 1.09 -5.97
N TYR A 132 1.25 0.24 -6.96
CA TYR A 132 0.64 0.30 -8.28
C TYR A 132 -0.57 -0.62 -8.46
N ASN A 133 -0.83 -1.53 -7.50
CA ASN A 133 -1.90 -2.54 -7.62
C ASN A 133 -2.46 -2.95 -6.26
N ILE A 134 -2.66 -1.98 -5.35
CA ILE A 134 -3.29 -2.25 -4.06
C ILE A 134 -4.80 -2.23 -4.27
N ASN A 135 -5.46 -3.35 -4.00
CA ASN A 135 -6.91 -3.43 -3.96
C ASN A 135 -7.33 -4.51 -2.96
N LEU A 136 -7.18 -4.19 -1.68
CA LEU A 136 -7.45 -5.08 -0.56
C LEU A 136 -8.96 -5.23 -0.31
N THR A 137 -9.71 -4.14 -0.52
CA THR A 137 -11.16 -4.11 -0.26
C THR A 137 -11.93 -4.81 -1.38
N ASP A 138 -11.79 -4.34 -2.61
CA ASP A 138 -12.62 -4.75 -3.76
C ASP A 138 -11.95 -5.77 -4.69
N GLY A 139 -10.68 -6.08 -4.48
CA GLY A 139 -9.92 -6.99 -5.33
C GLY A 139 -10.43 -8.43 -5.28
N GLU A 140 -10.07 -9.24 -6.28
CA GLU A 140 -10.50 -10.65 -6.33
C GLU A 140 -9.74 -11.56 -5.35
N ASN A 141 -8.65 -11.06 -4.77
CA ASN A 141 -7.76 -11.83 -3.91
C ASN A 141 -7.76 -11.31 -2.48
N VAL A 142 -7.52 -12.21 -1.53
CA VAL A 142 -7.32 -11.90 -0.12
C VAL A 142 -5.94 -12.40 0.30
N PHE A 143 -5.25 -11.58 1.09
CA PHE A 143 -3.88 -11.83 1.53
C PHE A 143 -3.88 -12.22 3.00
N TYR A 144 -3.06 -13.19 3.36
CA TYR A 144 -2.88 -13.65 4.75
C TYR A 144 -1.41 -13.74 5.09
N TYR A 145 -1.06 -13.21 6.26
CA TYR A 145 0.20 -13.51 6.94
C TYR A 145 -0.02 -14.77 7.79
N HIS A 146 0.91 -15.72 7.70
CA HIS A 146 0.81 -16.95 8.46
C HIS A 146 2.19 -17.38 8.99
N ARG A 147 2.26 -17.59 10.30
CA ARG A 147 3.39 -18.24 10.98
C ARG A 147 3.02 -19.66 11.33
N PHE A 148 3.90 -20.60 11.02
CA PHE A 148 3.66 -22.02 11.27
C PHE A 148 4.95 -22.77 11.58
N GLN A 149 4.80 -23.99 12.10
CA GLN A 149 5.89 -24.91 12.40
C GLN A 149 5.72 -26.22 11.66
N ILE A 150 6.83 -26.77 11.18
CA ILE A 150 6.93 -28.12 10.61
C ILE A 150 8.17 -28.77 11.22
N LYS A 151 8.00 -29.95 11.84
CA LYS A 151 9.10 -30.70 12.49
C LYS A 151 9.95 -29.83 13.44
N ASN A 152 9.30 -28.96 14.21
CA ASN A 152 9.89 -27.98 15.13
C ASN A 152 10.72 -26.85 14.48
N GLN A 153 10.75 -26.75 13.15
CA GLN A 153 11.26 -25.57 12.44
C GLN A 153 10.13 -24.58 12.21
N SER A 154 10.40 -23.28 12.45
CA SER A 154 9.41 -22.22 12.27
C SER A 154 9.56 -21.57 10.91
N TYR A 155 8.42 -21.25 10.31
CA TYR A 155 8.27 -20.63 9.00
C TYR A 155 7.28 -19.49 9.10
N GLU A 156 7.45 -18.52 8.21
CA GLU A 156 6.47 -17.46 8.01
C GLU A 156 6.32 -17.18 6.52
N GLY A 157 5.11 -16.80 6.13
CA GLY A 157 4.86 -16.50 4.73
C GLY A 157 3.56 -15.78 4.51
N ILE A 158 3.47 -15.22 3.31
CA ILE A 158 2.30 -14.55 2.77
C ILE A 158 1.61 -15.48 1.81
N PHE A 159 0.30 -15.58 1.96
CA PHE A 159 -0.57 -16.38 1.11
C PHE A 159 -1.57 -15.45 0.44
N GLU A 160 -1.64 -15.52 -0.88
CA GLU A 160 -2.68 -14.90 -1.67
C GLU A 160 -3.69 -15.97 -2.07
N LEU A 161 -4.96 -15.72 -1.77
CA LEU A 161 -6.06 -16.62 -2.08
C LEU A 161 -7.08 -15.92 -2.95
N ASN A 162 -7.64 -16.64 -3.92
CA ASN A 162 -8.82 -16.15 -4.63
C ASN A 162 -10.02 -16.10 -3.67
N LYS A 163 -10.71 -14.96 -3.57
CA LYS A 163 -11.86 -14.77 -2.65
C LYS A 163 -13.03 -15.73 -2.96
N LYS A 164 -13.20 -16.14 -4.22
CA LYS A 164 -14.32 -17.01 -4.66
C LYS A 164 -14.01 -18.49 -4.49
N THR A 165 -12.83 -18.94 -4.93
CA THR A 165 -12.48 -20.38 -4.90
C THR A 165 -11.76 -20.79 -3.62
N LEU A 166 -11.21 -19.82 -2.86
CA LEU A 166 -10.32 -20.02 -1.70
C LEU A 166 -9.02 -20.77 -2.03
N GLU A 167 -8.72 -20.97 -3.30
CA GLU A 167 -7.48 -21.57 -3.76
C GLU A 167 -6.31 -20.60 -3.53
N VAL A 168 -5.19 -21.14 -3.09
CA VAL A 168 -3.93 -20.39 -2.96
C VAL A 168 -3.41 -20.08 -4.36
N SER A 169 -3.47 -18.81 -4.76
CA SER A 169 -2.97 -18.34 -6.04
C SER A 169 -1.48 -18.00 -5.99
N SER A 170 -0.98 -17.54 -4.85
CA SER A 170 0.45 -17.30 -4.65
C SER A 170 0.91 -17.52 -3.19
N PHE A 171 2.19 -17.86 -3.03
CA PHE A 171 2.85 -18.04 -1.75
C PHE A 171 4.25 -17.42 -1.79
N LYS A 172 4.60 -16.66 -0.74
CA LYS A 172 5.93 -16.09 -0.53
C LYS A 172 6.39 -16.37 0.89
N GLU A 173 7.48 -17.12 1.04
CA GLU A 173 8.18 -17.27 2.32
C GLU A 173 8.95 -15.96 2.64
N ILE A 174 8.95 -15.56 3.92
CA ILE A 174 9.65 -14.35 4.42
C ILE A 174 10.85 -14.78 5.29
#